data_AF-A0A6P0M5M8-F1
#
_entry.id   AF-A0A6P0M5M8-F1
#
_cell.length_a   1.000
_cell.length_b   1.000
_cell.length_c   1.000
_cell.angle_alpha   90.00
_cell.angle_beta   90.00
_cell.angle_gamma   90.00
#
_symmetry.space_group_name_H-M   'P 1'
#
loop_
_entity.id
_entity.type
_entity.pdbx_description
1 polymer ?
#
loop_
_entity_poly.entity_id
_entity_poly.type
_entity_poly.pdbx_seq_one_letter_code
_entity_poly.pdbx_strand_id
1 'polypeptide(L)'
;YLEAAKEGIEYETSVFDTSVQNWPYFLSLEQTNQINFWHAWCHGSVGIGLARLGSSTILQTEEIYSDIEVALDTTKKYAISNIDVDHLCCGSLGRNELFVVAFQKLGNQEWLNTARAQAASVVNRAKQNGAYALLPHLPNSVFSPNFFKGSAGVGYQLLRLASPESLPSVLIWE
;
A
#
# COMPACT_ATOMS: atom_id res chain seq x y z
N TYR A 1 17.47 -17.51 -7.07
CA TYR A 1 16.26 -16.68 -6.89
C TYR A 1 16.35 -15.31 -7.57
N LEU A 2 17.53 -14.67 -7.64
CA LEU A 2 17.65 -13.33 -8.26
C LEU A 2 17.16 -13.25 -9.71
N GLU A 3 17.59 -14.18 -10.59
CA GLU A 3 17.16 -14.16 -11.99
C GLU A 3 15.64 -14.32 -12.13
N ALA A 4 15.03 -15.27 -11.41
CA ALA A 4 13.57 -15.42 -11.39
C ALA A 4 12.85 -14.16 -10.85
N ALA A 5 13.45 -13.43 -9.89
CA ALA A 5 12.89 -12.17 -9.43
C ALA A 5 12.97 -11.06 -10.51
N LYS A 6 14.07 -11.00 -11.28
CA LYS A 6 14.19 -10.08 -12.41
C LYS A 6 13.19 -10.40 -13.52
N GLU A 7 13.01 -11.68 -13.86
CA GLU A 7 11.99 -12.11 -14.83
C GLU A 7 10.58 -11.70 -14.39
N GLY A 8 10.27 -11.81 -13.09
CA GLY A 8 9.01 -11.32 -12.53
C GLY A 8 8.83 -9.80 -12.66
N ILE A 9 9.89 -9.04 -12.40
CA ILE A 9 9.91 -7.58 -12.57
C ILE A 9 9.73 -7.21 -14.04
N GLU A 10 10.43 -7.87 -14.97
CA GLU A 10 10.31 -7.65 -16.41
C GLU A 10 8.87 -7.92 -16.89
N TYR A 11 8.23 -8.97 -16.39
CA TYR A 11 6.81 -9.20 -16.65
C TYR A 11 5.94 -8.05 -16.14
N GLU A 12 6.12 -7.62 -14.90
CA GLU A 12 5.38 -6.48 -14.33
C GLU A 12 5.57 -5.19 -15.14
N THR A 13 6.80 -4.92 -15.59
CA THR A 13 7.11 -3.79 -16.49
C THR A 13 6.41 -3.94 -17.83
N SER A 14 6.36 -5.14 -18.42
CA SER A 14 5.74 -5.38 -19.72
C SER A 14 4.23 -5.14 -19.75
N VAL A 15 3.56 -5.23 -18.59
CA VAL A 15 2.11 -5.05 -18.45
C VAL A 15 1.72 -3.71 -17.85
N PHE A 16 2.68 -2.85 -17.50
CA PHE A 16 2.42 -1.53 -16.96
C PHE A 16 1.63 -0.66 -17.95
N ASP A 17 0.53 -0.06 -17.48
CA ASP A 17 -0.29 0.83 -18.31
C ASP A 17 0.13 2.29 -18.10
N THR A 18 0.78 2.87 -19.11
CA THR A 18 1.26 4.26 -19.08
C THR A 18 0.13 5.29 -19.05
N SER A 19 -1.07 4.96 -19.54
CA SER A 19 -2.20 5.88 -19.52
C SER A 19 -2.82 5.98 -18.12
N VAL A 20 -2.83 4.86 -17.38
CA VAL A 20 -3.36 4.78 -16.02
C VAL A 20 -2.27 5.03 -14.96
N GLN A 21 -0.99 4.91 -15.33
CA GLN A 21 0.15 4.99 -14.42
C GLN A 21 0.04 3.95 -13.29
N ASN A 22 -0.33 2.72 -13.65
CA ASN A 22 -0.52 1.62 -12.70
C ASN A 22 -0.44 0.23 -13.40
N TRP A 23 -0.41 -0.83 -12.59
CA TRP A 23 -0.39 -2.22 -13.04
C TRP A 23 -1.79 -2.83 -13.02
N PRO A 24 -2.17 -3.58 -14.07
CA PRO A 24 -3.49 -4.17 -14.20
C PRO A 24 -3.73 -5.30 -13.20
N TYR A 25 -4.95 -5.38 -12.68
CA TYR A 25 -5.43 -6.50 -11.88
C TYR A 25 -6.12 -7.53 -12.79
N PHE A 26 -5.35 -8.48 -13.32
CA PHE A 26 -5.85 -9.43 -14.32
C PHE A 26 -6.99 -10.32 -13.85
N LEU A 27 -7.10 -10.62 -12.55
CA LEU A 27 -8.23 -11.42 -12.03
C LEU A 27 -9.59 -10.73 -12.23
N SER A 28 -9.63 -9.39 -12.43
CA SER A 28 -10.91 -8.75 -12.77
C SER A 28 -11.35 -9.00 -14.21
N LEU A 29 -10.41 -9.22 -15.15
CA LEU A 29 -10.79 -9.57 -16.52
C LEU A 29 -11.61 -10.86 -16.55
N GLU A 30 -11.21 -11.86 -15.78
CA GLU A 30 -11.91 -13.14 -15.70
C GLU A 30 -13.33 -13.01 -15.13
N GLN A 31 -13.53 -12.04 -14.23
CA GLN A 31 -14.79 -11.87 -13.49
C GLN A 31 -15.76 -10.89 -14.17
N THR A 32 -15.25 -9.79 -14.71
CA THR A 32 -16.07 -8.67 -15.18
C THR A 32 -15.80 -8.28 -16.64
N ASN A 33 -14.90 -8.99 -17.33
CA ASN A 33 -14.45 -8.67 -18.69
C ASN A 33 -13.92 -7.22 -18.83
N GLN A 34 -13.39 -6.67 -17.72
CA GLN A 34 -12.84 -5.31 -17.64
C GLN A 34 -11.52 -5.33 -16.85
N ILE A 35 -10.53 -4.59 -17.33
CA ILE A 35 -9.26 -4.39 -16.63
C ILE A 35 -9.49 -3.35 -15.53
N ASN A 36 -9.27 -3.75 -14.29
CA ASN A 36 -9.26 -2.84 -13.15
C ASN A 36 -7.83 -2.55 -12.70
N PHE A 37 -7.64 -1.41 -12.04
CA PHE A 37 -6.36 -1.00 -11.49
C PHE A 37 -6.54 -0.71 -10.01
N TRP A 38 -5.73 -1.37 -9.18
CA TRP A 38 -5.85 -1.30 -7.72
C TRP A 38 -4.72 -0.46 -7.14
N HIS A 39 -4.99 0.15 -5.99
CA HIS A 39 -4.00 0.85 -5.18
C HIS A 39 -3.94 0.15 -3.82
N ALA A 40 -3.48 -1.10 -3.80
CA ALA A 40 -3.54 -1.96 -2.61
C ALA A 40 -2.24 -2.76 -2.45
N TRP A 41 -1.91 -3.15 -1.22
CA TRP A 41 -0.74 -3.99 -0.98
C TRP A 41 -0.86 -5.33 -1.69
N CYS A 42 -2.07 -5.92 -1.72
CA CYS A 42 -2.29 -7.18 -2.41
C CYS A 42 -2.24 -7.05 -3.95
N HIS A 43 -2.58 -5.89 -4.54
CA HIS A 43 -2.62 -5.71 -5.98
C HIS A 43 -2.39 -4.24 -6.40
N GLY A 44 -1.54 -4.07 -7.42
CA GLY A 44 -1.28 -2.79 -8.08
C GLY A 44 -0.19 -1.96 -7.41
N SER A 45 -0.25 -0.65 -7.63
CA SER A 45 0.81 0.33 -7.30
C SER A 45 1.45 0.18 -5.92
N VAL A 46 0.66 -0.04 -4.86
CA VAL A 46 1.20 -0.12 -3.49
C VAL A 46 2.04 -1.37 -3.29
N GLY A 47 1.54 -2.54 -3.72
CA GLY A 47 2.29 -3.80 -3.63
C GLY A 47 3.57 -3.77 -4.46
N ILE A 48 3.48 -3.29 -5.70
CA ILE A 48 4.64 -3.14 -6.60
C ILE A 48 5.66 -2.17 -5.99
N GLY A 49 5.24 -0.96 -5.60
CA GLY A 49 6.12 0.04 -5.01
C GLY A 49 6.83 -0.45 -3.74
N LEU A 50 6.12 -1.18 -2.87
CA LEU A 50 6.71 -1.81 -1.68
C LEU A 50 7.73 -2.88 -2.06
N ALA A 51 7.45 -3.73 -3.05
CA ALA A 51 8.40 -4.74 -3.53
C ALA A 51 9.68 -4.10 -4.11
N ARG A 52 9.54 -3.01 -4.87
CA ARG A 52 10.67 -2.24 -5.41
C ARG A 52 11.50 -1.57 -4.31
N LEU A 53 10.85 -0.94 -3.33
CA LEU A 53 11.53 -0.35 -2.17
C LEU A 53 12.25 -1.42 -1.33
N GLY A 54 11.61 -2.57 -1.09
CA GLY A 54 12.19 -3.68 -0.32
C GLY A 54 13.41 -4.30 -1.00
N SER A 55 13.43 -4.32 -2.33
CA SER A 55 14.55 -4.85 -3.13
C SER A 55 15.58 -3.80 -3.57
N SER A 56 15.35 -2.52 -3.27
CA SER A 56 16.20 -1.39 -3.73
C SER A 56 17.66 -1.46 -3.30
N THR A 57 18.00 -2.20 -2.24
CA THR A 57 19.41 -2.43 -1.86
C THR A 57 20.13 -3.42 -2.77
N ILE A 58 19.37 -4.27 -3.47
CA ILE A 58 19.86 -5.33 -4.36
C ILE A 58 19.75 -4.89 -5.83
N LEU A 59 18.63 -4.26 -6.21
CA LEU A 59 18.36 -3.80 -7.58
C LEU A 59 18.24 -2.27 -7.60
N GLN A 60 19.28 -1.62 -8.12
CA GLN A 60 19.43 -0.16 -8.16
C GLN A 60 19.48 0.33 -9.63
N THR A 61 18.42 0.06 -10.39
CA THR A 61 18.32 0.50 -11.80
C THR A 61 17.36 1.67 -11.94
N GLU A 62 17.49 2.45 -13.02
CA GLU A 62 16.60 3.59 -13.28
C GLU A 62 15.13 3.15 -13.38
N GLU A 63 14.87 1.96 -13.92
CA GLU A 63 13.54 1.39 -14.02
C GLU A 63 12.92 1.11 -12.65
N ILE A 64 13.70 0.58 -11.69
CA ILE A 64 13.23 0.34 -10.32
C ILE A 64 12.86 1.67 -9.65
N TYR A 65 13.67 2.71 -9.81
CA TYR A 65 13.37 4.02 -9.24
C TYR A 65 12.16 4.68 -9.92
N SER A 66 12.02 4.53 -11.24
CA SER A 66 10.84 4.99 -11.99
C SER A 66 9.56 4.30 -11.49
N ASP A 67 9.58 2.98 -11.28
CA ASP A 67 8.45 2.23 -10.72
C ASP A 67 8.08 2.75 -9.31
N ILE A 68 9.08 3.04 -8.46
CA ILE A 68 8.87 3.58 -7.12
C ILE A 68 8.20 4.96 -7.19
N GLU A 69 8.69 5.85 -8.06
CA GLU A 69 8.15 7.20 -8.23
C GLU A 69 6.70 7.16 -8.70
N VAL A 70 6.41 6.35 -9.73
CA VAL A 70 5.06 6.13 -10.24
C VAL A 70 4.15 5.58 -9.15
N ALA A 71 4.59 4.56 -8.41
CA ALA A 71 3.82 3.95 -7.33
C ALA A 71 3.49 4.96 -6.22
N LEU A 72 4.44 5.82 -5.83
CA LEU A 72 4.25 6.85 -4.83
C LEU A 72 3.27 7.93 -5.31
N ASP A 73 3.46 8.44 -6.52
CA ASP A 73 2.63 9.51 -7.08
C ASP A 73 1.19 9.04 -7.31
N THR A 74 1.01 7.87 -7.93
CA THR A 74 -0.33 7.31 -8.21
C THR A 74 -1.07 6.96 -6.91
N THR A 75 -0.37 6.43 -5.90
CA THR A 75 -0.95 6.15 -4.58
C THR A 75 -1.30 7.43 -3.84
N LYS A 76 -0.49 8.50 -3.96
CA LYS A 76 -0.75 9.79 -3.33
C LYS A 76 -1.96 10.49 -3.97
N LYS A 77 -2.11 10.38 -5.30
CA LYS A 77 -3.25 10.90 -6.06
C LYS A 77 -4.54 10.13 -5.81
N TYR A 78 -4.44 8.84 -5.45
CA TYR A 78 -5.59 8.05 -5.06
C TYR A 78 -6.23 8.63 -3.78
N ALA A 79 -7.30 9.41 -3.97
CA ALA A 79 -8.02 10.02 -2.87
C ALA A 79 -8.62 8.93 -1.97
N ILE A 80 -8.18 8.88 -0.72
CA ILE A 80 -8.83 8.07 0.32
C ILE A 80 -10.25 8.60 0.48
N SER A 81 -11.21 7.90 -0.11
CA SER A 81 -12.62 8.28 -0.01
C SER A 81 -13.16 8.00 1.40
N ASN A 82 -14.30 8.61 1.74
CA ASN A 82 -15.00 8.34 2.99
C ASN A 82 -15.53 6.89 3.11
N ILE A 83 -15.47 6.11 2.02
CA ILE A 83 -15.99 4.74 1.91
C ILE A 83 -14.83 3.71 1.87
N ASP A 84 -13.58 4.16 1.95
CA ASP A 84 -12.41 3.28 1.93
C ASP A 84 -12.29 2.45 3.23
N VAL A 85 -11.68 1.27 3.13
CA VAL A 85 -11.39 0.40 4.28
C VAL A 85 -10.07 0.80 4.94
N ASP A 86 -9.93 0.54 6.24
CA ASP A 86 -8.80 1.02 7.06
C ASP A 86 -7.65 0.02 7.17
N HIS A 87 -7.84 -1.23 6.78
CA HIS A 87 -6.90 -2.30 7.08
C HIS A 87 -5.68 -2.37 6.13
N LEU A 88 -4.68 -3.19 6.47
CA LEU A 88 -3.41 -3.25 5.73
C LEU A 88 -3.50 -3.86 4.33
N CYS A 89 -4.42 -4.80 4.09
CA CYS A 89 -4.43 -5.56 2.83
C CYS A 89 -4.72 -4.70 1.58
N CYS A 90 -5.83 -3.96 1.59
CA CYS A 90 -6.23 -3.10 0.48
C CYS A 90 -6.81 -1.74 0.94
N GLY A 91 -6.57 -1.38 2.20
CA GLY A 91 -7.10 -0.18 2.81
C GLY A 91 -6.08 0.94 2.95
N SER A 92 -6.56 2.04 3.53
CA SER A 92 -5.82 3.27 3.73
C SER A 92 -4.50 3.05 4.47
N LEU A 93 -4.47 2.19 5.51
CA LEU A 93 -3.23 1.94 6.26
C LEU A 93 -2.22 1.07 5.53
N GLY A 94 -2.65 0.22 4.59
CA GLY A 94 -1.73 -0.46 3.66
C GLY A 94 -1.06 0.51 2.70
N ARG A 95 -1.82 1.48 2.17
CA ARG A 95 -1.30 2.57 1.33
C ARG A 95 -0.31 3.46 2.09
N ASN A 96 -0.59 3.73 3.36
CA ASN A 96 0.31 4.50 4.23
C ASN A 96 1.69 3.87 4.34
N GLU A 97 1.76 2.55 4.42
CA GLU A 97 3.02 1.84 4.58
C GLU A 97 3.99 2.07 3.42
N LEU A 98 3.48 2.25 2.19
CA LEU A 98 4.32 2.65 1.04
C LEU A 98 5.12 3.92 1.34
N PHE A 99 4.47 4.93 1.91
CA PHE A 99 5.13 6.20 2.24
C PHE A 99 6.05 6.08 3.46
N VAL A 100 5.73 5.22 4.43
CA VAL A 100 6.63 4.94 5.56
C VAL A 100 7.91 4.29 5.07
N VAL A 101 7.81 3.23 4.24
CA VAL A 101 8.98 2.56 3.68
C VAL A 101 9.76 3.49 2.74
N ALA A 102 9.08 4.33 1.94
CA ALA A 102 9.74 5.32 1.11
C ALA A 102 10.52 6.36 1.94
N PHE A 103 9.98 6.81 3.08
CA PHE A 103 10.73 7.64 4.02
C PHE A 103 12.00 6.91 4.50
N GLN A 104 11.89 5.65 4.92
CA GLN A 104 13.03 4.89 5.47
C GLN A 104 14.11 4.60 4.44
N LYS A 105 13.73 4.26 3.20
CA LYS A 105 14.69 3.87 2.15
C LYS A 105 15.22 5.06 1.34
N LEU A 106 14.43 6.13 1.19
CA LEU A 106 14.80 7.29 0.35
C LEU A 106 15.17 8.54 1.18
N GLY A 107 14.92 8.54 2.49
CA GLY A 107 15.31 9.64 3.40
C GLY A 107 14.49 10.93 3.27
N ASN A 108 13.39 10.93 2.49
CA ASN A 108 12.57 12.12 2.29
C ASN A 108 11.45 12.22 3.34
N GLN A 109 11.56 13.23 4.22
CA GLN A 109 10.64 13.48 5.33
C GLN A 109 9.18 13.75 4.89
N GLU A 110 8.98 14.23 3.65
CA GLU A 110 7.65 14.49 3.10
C GLU A 110 6.79 13.22 2.98
N TRP A 111 7.42 12.05 2.81
CA TRP A 111 6.68 10.79 2.76
C TRP A 111 6.09 10.43 4.12
N LEU A 112 6.86 10.57 5.19
CA LEU A 112 6.34 10.35 6.54
C LEU A 112 5.28 11.38 6.92
N ASN A 113 5.42 12.63 6.49
CA ASN A 113 4.39 13.67 6.69
C ASN A 113 3.09 13.31 5.96
N THR A 114 3.19 12.86 4.71
CA THR A 114 2.05 12.37 3.92
C THR A 114 1.35 11.21 4.62
N ALA A 115 2.10 10.20 5.08
CA ALA A 115 1.55 9.06 5.81
C ALA A 115 0.83 9.51 7.09
N ARG A 116 1.49 10.32 7.93
CA ARG A 116 0.89 10.81 9.17
C ARG A 116 -0.40 11.62 8.94
N ALA A 117 -0.44 12.45 7.90
CA ALA A 117 -1.65 13.18 7.53
C ALA A 117 -2.81 12.25 7.12
N GLN A 118 -2.52 11.22 6.31
CA GLN A 118 -3.53 10.23 5.92
C GLN A 118 -4.03 9.40 7.11
N ALA A 119 -3.12 8.93 7.96
CA ALA A 119 -3.46 8.18 9.17
C ALA A 119 -4.27 9.03 10.17
N ALA A 120 -3.98 10.33 10.29
CA ALA A 120 -4.79 11.23 11.13
C ALA A 120 -6.23 11.32 10.62
N SER A 121 -6.44 11.41 9.30
CA SER A 121 -7.78 11.37 8.70
C SER A 121 -8.52 10.05 8.97
N VAL A 122 -7.82 8.91 8.88
CA VAL A 122 -8.36 7.58 9.23
C VAL A 122 -8.79 7.54 10.70
N VAL A 123 -7.94 7.99 11.62
CA VAL A 123 -8.25 8.03 13.06
C VAL A 123 -9.43 8.96 13.36
N ASN A 124 -9.50 10.12 12.71
CA ASN A 124 -10.61 11.05 12.88
C ASN A 124 -11.94 10.47 12.37
N ARG A 125 -11.93 9.81 11.21
CA ARG A 125 -13.09 9.08 10.68
C ARG A 125 -13.53 7.98 11.64
N ALA A 126 -12.59 7.18 12.15
CA ALA A 126 -12.90 6.10 13.09
C ALA A 126 -13.52 6.63 14.40
N LYS A 127 -13.04 7.77 14.91
CA LYS A 127 -13.63 8.45 16.07
C LYS A 127 -15.06 8.91 15.81
N GLN A 128 -15.32 9.50 14.64
CA GLN A 128 -16.66 9.97 14.25
C GLN A 128 -17.64 8.80 14.06
N ASN A 129 -17.18 7.70 13.48
CA ASN A 129 -18.00 6.52 13.20
C ASN A 129 -18.08 5.53 14.38
N GLY A 130 -17.30 5.74 15.44
CA GLY A 130 -17.18 4.86 16.60
C GLY A 130 -16.36 3.58 16.36
N ALA A 131 -15.87 3.35 15.14
CA ALA A 131 -15.06 2.18 14.77
C ALA A 131 -14.25 2.46 13.48
N TYR A 132 -13.17 1.71 13.29
CA TYR A 132 -12.48 1.62 12.01
C TYR A 132 -13.32 0.83 10.99
N ALA A 133 -13.28 1.25 9.73
CA ALA A 133 -13.95 0.58 8.61
C ALA A 133 -13.14 -0.64 8.16
N LEU A 134 -13.39 -1.79 8.77
CA LEU A 134 -12.61 -3.02 8.50
C LEU A 134 -13.31 -3.97 7.53
N LEU A 135 -14.62 -4.13 7.67
CA LEU A 135 -15.40 -5.14 6.95
C LEU A 135 -16.58 -4.43 6.26
N PRO A 136 -16.43 -3.97 5.01
CA PRO A 136 -17.41 -3.07 4.37
C PRO A 136 -18.80 -3.69 4.17
N HIS A 137 -18.92 -5.02 4.27
CA HIS A 137 -20.17 -5.75 4.12
C HIS A 137 -20.74 -6.26 5.45
N LEU A 138 -20.17 -5.85 6.58
CA LEU A 138 -20.59 -6.29 7.91
C LEU A 138 -20.80 -5.09 8.84
N PRO A 139 -21.68 -5.21 9.85
CA PRO A 139 -21.85 -4.15 10.84
C PRO A 139 -20.56 -3.84 11.59
N ASN A 140 -20.36 -2.58 11.99
CA ASN A 140 -19.20 -2.14 12.78
C ASN A 140 -19.04 -2.86 14.13
N SER A 141 -20.09 -3.54 14.63
CA SER A 141 -20.03 -4.36 15.84
C SER A 141 -19.27 -5.68 15.64
N VAL A 142 -19.02 -6.11 14.39
CA VAL A 142 -18.26 -7.31 14.10
C VAL A 142 -16.78 -7.05 14.36
N PHE A 143 -16.26 -7.68 15.40
CA PHE A 143 -14.85 -7.57 15.75
C PHE A 143 -13.98 -8.40 14.80
N SER A 144 -12.96 -7.75 14.22
CA SER A 144 -11.98 -8.38 13.33
C SER A 144 -10.58 -8.23 13.92
N PRO A 145 -10.06 -9.22 14.68
CA PRO A 145 -8.74 -9.12 15.33
C PRO A 145 -7.57 -9.47 14.39
N ASN A 146 -7.85 -9.88 13.15
CA ASN A 146 -6.81 -10.35 12.23
C ASN A 146 -5.85 -9.22 11.81
N PHE A 147 -4.63 -9.60 11.40
CA PHE A 147 -3.58 -8.64 11.09
C PHE A 147 -3.87 -7.87 9.80
N PHE A 148 -4.06 -8.56 8.67
CA PHE A 148 -4.15 -7.90 7.37
C PHE A 148 -5.48 -7.18 7.09
N LYS A 149 -6.59 -7.64 7.69
CA LYS A 149 -7.95 -7.14 7.44
C LYS A 149 -8.67 -6.68 8.71
N GLY A 150 -7.91 -6.43 9.78
CA GLY A 150 -8.47 -6.23 11.11
C GLY A 150 -7.68 -5.25 11.97
N SER A 151 -8.15 -5.10 13.21
CA SER A 151 -7.68 -4.09 14.16
C SER A 151 -6.23 -4.29 14.61
N ALA A 152 -5.71 -5.52 14.59
CA ALA A 152 -4.31 -5.78 14.92
C ALA A 152 -3.36 -5.09 13.94
N GLY A 153 -3.65 -5.13 12.63
CA GLY A 153 -2.85 -4.41 11.63
C GLY A 153 -3.01 -2.90 11.73
N VAL A 154 -4.22 -2.42 12.04
CA VAL A 154 -4.45 -0.98 12.30
C VAL A 154 -3.55 -0.51 13.43
N GLY A 155 -3.57 -1.19 14.58
CA GLY A 155 -2.72 -0.87 15.72
C GLY A 155 -1.23 -0.92 15.38
N TYR A 156 -0.80 -1.98 14.67
CA TYR A 156 0.58 -2.14 14.25
C TYR A 156 1.07 -0.97 13.37
N GLN A 157 0.27 -0.57 12.38
CA GLN A 157 0.64 0.53 11.50
C GLN A 157 0.70 1.88 12.22
N LEU A 158 -0.22 2.12 13.16
CA LEU A 158 -0.18 3.34 13.96
C LEU A 158 1.08 3.40 14.85
N LEU A 159 1.53 2.27 15.39
CA LEU A 159 2.79 2.19 16.12
C LEU A 159 3.99 2.43 15.20
N ARG A 160 4.00 1.85 13.99
CA ARG A 160 5.03 2.16 12.97
C ARG A 160 5.07 3.65 12.64
N LEU A 161 3.94 4.31 12.45
CA LEU A 161 3.89 5.75 12.15
C LEU A 161 4.41 6.62 13.31
N ALA A 162 4.20 6.18 14.55
CA ALA A 162 4.72 6.84 15.74
C ALA A 162 6.23 6.65 15.90
N SER A 163 6.78 5.52 15.48
CA SER A 163 8.20 5.18 15.62
C SER A 163 8.68 4.33 14.43
N PRO A 164 8.86 4.94 13.23
CA PRO A 164 9.09 4.18 11.99
C PRO A 164 10.35 3.33 12.02
N GLU A 165 11.38 3.81 12.71
CA GLU A 165 12.66 3.09 12.85
C GLU A 165 12.64 1.96 13.89
N SER A 166 11.57 1.80 14.66
CA SER A 166 11.54 0.88 15.81
C SER A 166 10.83 -0.44 15.54
N LEU A 167 10.06 -0.54 14.46
CA LEU A 167 9.30 -1.74 14.10
C LEU A 167 9.62 -2.12 12.64
N PRO A 168 9.63 -3.43 12.29
CA PRO A 168 9.89 -3.90 10.93
C PRO A 168 8.64 -3.81 10.04
N SER A 169 8.82 -3.66 8.74
CA SER A 169 7.70 -3.64 7.81
C SER A 169 7.24 -5.05 7.47
N VAL A 170 6.09 -5.45 8.03
CA VAL A 170 5.48 -6.75 7.69
C VAL A 170 5.06 -6.81 6.22
N LEU A 171 4.79 -5.67 5.57
CA LEU A 171 4.33 -5.63 4.17
C LEU A 171 5.46 -5.83 3.15
N ILE A 172 6.72 -5.75 3.56
CA ILE A 172 7.89 -6.15 2.77
C ILE A 172 8.69 -7.29 3.42
N TRP A 173 8.09 -7.98 4.39
CA TRP A 173 8.65 -9.18 5.04
C TRP A 173 9.97 -8.95 5.80
N GLU A 174 10.10 -7.80 6.46
CA GLU A 174 11.21 -7.51 7.41
C GLU A 174 11.00 -8.13 8.80
#